data_AF-A0A2A6HTV5-F1
#
_entry.id   AF-A0A2A6HTV5-F1
#
_cell.length_a   1.000
_cell.length_b   1.000
_cell.length_c   1.000
_cell.angle_alpha   90.00
_cell.angle_beta   90.00
_cell.angle_gamma   90.00
#
_symmetry.space_group_name_H-M   'P 1'
#
loop_
_entity.id
_entity.type
_entity.pdbx_description
1 polymer ?
#
loop_
_entity_poly.entity_id
_entity_poly.type
_entity_poly.pdbx_seq_one_letter_code
_entity_poly.pdbx_strand_id
1 'polypeptide(L)'
;MQDEYTSGDGRGASVSRRDLFQFAAAGIAAALPAAAEASPGDIPQVTLTLEQQAEACIGQLKNILARMHPDFPIVDGIRMLHADGGSTVFVSVKKPPRNVFDGDGLYEVEANGHYYAAGVYWIERVQSKYNKQFTLWGSFIWDGKRIAPREMIAPATILRKLEGGAT
;
A
#
# COMPACT_ATOMS: atom_id res chain seq x y z
N MET A 1 41.76 -38.07 -11.38
CA MET A 1 40.83 -38.04 -12.53
C MET A 1 39.94 -36.85 -12.30
N GLN A 2 40.33 -35.72 -12.91
CA GLN A 2 39.60 -34.46 -12.92
C GLN A 2 38.91 -34.42 -14.27
N ASP A 3 37.59 -34.25 -14.29
CA ASP A 3 36.90 -33.87 -15.52
C ASP A 3 36.86 -32.34 -15.57
N GLU A 4 37.57 -31.79 -16.55
CA GLU A 4 37.49 -30.40 -16.98
C GLU A 4 36.08 -30.09 -17.48
N TYR A 5 35.45 -29.05 -16.92
CA TYR A 5 34.36 -28.36 -17.59
C TYR A 5 34.88 -27.00 -18.05
N THR A 6 35.09 -26.89 -19.35
CA THR A 6 35.53 -25.69 -20.04
C THR A 6 34.42 -24.65 -20.10
N SER A 7 34.83 -23.40 -20.00
CA SER A 7 34.04 -22.18 -19.90
C SER A 7 33.08 -21.99 -21.07
N GLY A 8 31.80 -21.85 -20.73
CA GLY A 8 30.75 -21.28 -21.58
C GLY A 8 30.52 -19.83 -21.18
N ASP A 9 30.87 -18.94 -22.11
CA ASP A 9 30.81 -17.49 -22.08
C ASP A 9 29.39 -16.94 -21.81
N GLY A 10 29.28 -15.79 -21.15
CA GLY A 10 27.98 -15.13 -21.02
C GLY A 10 27.71 -14.24 -19.81
N ARG A 11 28.58 -13.24 -19.57
CA ARG A 11 28.26 -11.97 -18.90
C ARG A 11 27.50 -12.05 -17.56
N GLY A 12 28.28 -12.02 -16.49
CA GLY A 12 27.79 -11.55 -15.20
C GLY A 12 27.16 -10.17 -15.32
N ALA A 13 25.89 -10.07 -14.94
CA ALA A 13 25.30 -8.79 -14.57
C ALA A 13 25.87 -8.41 -13.19
N SER A 14 27.12 -7.95 -13.20
CA SER A 14 27.65 -7.07 -12.15
C SER A 14 26.84 -5.78 -12.25
N VAL A 15 25.70 -5.74 -11.57
CA VAL A 15 24.89 -4.52 -11.47
C VAL A 15 25.66 -3.59 -10.54
N SER A 16 26.52 -2.79 -11.16
CA SER A 16 27.26 -1.72 -10.52
C SER A 16 26.27 -0.78 -9.85
N ARG A 17 26.52 -0.44 -8.57
CA ARG A 17 25.76 0.56 -7.80
C ARG A 17 25.74 1.96 -8.46
N ARG A 18 26.45 2.15 -9.58
CA ARG A 18 26.45 3.37 -10.40
C ARG A 18 25.35 3.41 -11.47
N ASP A 19 24.75 2.29 -11.87
CA ASP A 19 23.73 2.28 -12.95
C ASP A 19 22.33 2.62 -12.46
N LEU A 20 22.05 2.47 -11.15
CA LEU A 20 20.81 2.96 -10.54
C LEU A 20 20.71 4.50 -10.51
N PHE A 21 21.83 5.22 -10.68
CA PHE A 21 21.84 6.68 -10.74
C PHE A 21 21.63 7.25 -12.15
N GLN A 22 21.54 6.42 -13.20
CA GLN A 22 21.48 6.92 -14.58
C GLN A 22 20.06 7.06 -15.17
N PHE A 23 19.02 6.55 -14.50
CA PHE A 23 17.63 6.79 -14.92
C PHE A 23 16.97 8.03 -14.28
N ALA A 24 17.73 8.84 -13.53
CA ALA A 24 17.22 10.04 -12.87
C ALA A 24 17.72 11.37 -13.49
N ALA A 25 18.23 11.37 -14.73
CA ALA A 25 18.91 12.53 -15.31
C ALA A 25 18.31 13.12 -16.60
N ALA A 26 17.06 12.77 -16.97
CA ALA A 26 16.46 13.28 -18.22
C ALA A 26 15.03 13.88 -18.08
N GLY A 27 14.58 14.19 -16.86
CA GLY A 27 13.21 14.67 -16.63
C GLY A 27 13.01 15.77 -15.60
N ILE A 28 14.07 16.31 -15.00
CA ILE A 28 13.99 17.44 -14.04
C ILE A 28 14.93 18.56 -14.52
N ALA A 29 14.66 19.08 -15.71
CA ALA A 29 15.23 20.35 -16.18
C ALA A 29 14.15 21.46 -16.19
N ALA A 30 13.14 21.33 -15.33
CA ALA A 30 12.17 22.38 -15.07
C ALA A 30 11.93 22.47 -13.56
N ALA A 31 12.34 23.59 -12.97
CA ALA A 31 12.04 24.04 -11.61
C ALA A 31 12.84 23.46 -10.42
N LEU A 32 14.18 23.43 -10.52
CA LEU A 32 15.02 23.69 -9.34
C LEU A 32 15.72 25.03 -9.58
N PRO A 33 15.51 26.06 -8.73
CA PRO A 33 16.39 27.22 -8.72
C PRO A 33 17.73 26.75 -8.15
N ALA A 34 18.63 26.33 -9.04
CA ALA A 34 20.05 26.37 -8.75
C ALA A 34 20.41 27.83 -8.49
N ALA A 35 20.77 28.14 -7.24
CA ALA A 35 21.34 29.43 -6.87
C ALA A 35 22.70 29.58 -7.58
N ALA A 36 22.64 30.06 -8.82
CA ALA A 36 23.76 30.70 -9.48
C ALA A 36 23.87 32.10 -8.89
N GLU A 37 25.01 32.40 -8.27
CA GLU A 37 25.35 33.74 -7.80
C GLU A 37 25.41 34.70 -9.00
N ALA A 38 24.33 35.45 -9.20
CA ALA A 38 24.28 36.64 -10.03
C ALA A 38 23.31 37.65 -9.38
N SER A 39 23.87 38.67 -8.75
CA SER A 39 23.18 39.81 -8.14
C SER A 39 22.80 40.85 -9.23
N PRO A 40 21.86 41.80 -9.01
CA PRO A 40 20.56 41.75 -8.34
C PRO A 40 19.44 42.24 -9.30
N GLY A 41 18.34 41.50 -9.38
CA GLY A 41 17.09 41.99 -9.96
C GLY A 41 15.95 41.47 -9.11
N ASP A 42 15.28 42.38 -8.39
CA ASP A 42 14.18 42.11 -7.46
C ASP A 42 13.00 41.41 -8.16
N ILE A 43 13.11 40.10 -8.31
CA ILE A 43 11.97 39.21 -8.45
C ILE A 43 11.91 38.49 -7.11
N PRO A 44 10.86 38.68 -6.29
CA PRO A 44 10.71 37.92 -5.06
C PRO A 44 10.50 36.46 -5.44
N GLN A 45 11.60 35.71 -5.57
CA GLN A 45 11.56 34.26 -5.49
C GLN A 45 11.08 33.99 -4.07
N VAL A 46 9.81 33.61 -3.95
CA VAL A 46 9.23 33.12 -2.71
C VAL A 46 10.00 31.84 -2.39
N THR A 47 11.09 31.97 -1.65
CA THR A 47 11.89 30.86 -1.16
C THR A 47 10.98 30.07 -0.23
N LEU A 48 10.47 28.93 -0.72
CA LEU A 48 9.60 28.07 0.06
C LEU A 48 10.34 27.64 1.33
N THR A 49 9.64 27.69 2.47
CA THR A 49 10.18 27.15 3.71
C THR A 49 10.41 25.64 3.57
N LEU A 50 11.25 25.05 4.43
CA LEU A 50 11.53 23.62 4.38
C LEU A 50 10.24 22.78 4.57
N GLU A 51 9.28 23.29 5.34
CA GLU A 51 7.96 22.69 5.51
C GLU A 51 7.15 22.71 4.22
N GLN A 52 7.15 23.84 3.51
CA GLN A 52 6.46 23.95 2.22
C GLN A 52 7.11 23.06 1.15
N GLN A 53 8.43 22.91 1.18
CA GLN A 53 9.14 21.97 0.31
C GLN A 53 8.78 20.52 0.62
N ALA A 54 8.66 20.16 1.91
CA ALA A 54 8.24 18.82 2.32
C ALA A 54 6.80 18.50 1.85
N GLU A 55 5.86 19.43 2.02
CA GLU A 55 4.49 19.26 1.54
C GLU A 55 4.41 19.16 0.00
N ALA A 56 5.20 19.96 -0.72
CA ALA A 56 5.30 19.86 -2.17
C ALA A 56 5.82 18.48 -2.61
N CYS A 57 6.83 17.94 -1.90
CA CYS A 57 7.36 16.60 -2.15
C CYS A 57 6.30 15.52 -1.90
N ILE A 58 5.52 15.61 -0.81
CA ILE A 58 4.39 14.72 -0.53
C ILE A 58 3.37 14.76 -1.68
N GLY A 59 3.02 15.95 -2.15
CA GLY A 59 2.13 16.14 -3.29
C GLY A 59 2.65 15.49 -4.59
N GLN A 60 3.95 15.61 -4.87
CA GLN A 60 4.58 14.94 -6.01
C GLN A 60 4.52 13.42 -5.88
N LEU A 61 4.82 12.87 -4.71
CA LEU A 61 4.73 11.43 -4.45
C LEU A 61 3.29 10.92 -4.63
N LYS A 62 2.29 11.65 -4.13
CA LYS A 62 0.87 11.35 -4.36
C LYS A 62 0.55 11.25 -5.84
N ASN A 63 0.97 12.23 -6.64
CA ASN A 63 0.73 12.27 -8.08
C ASN A 63 1.46 11.14 -8.83
N ILE A 64 2.65 10.75 -8.39
CA ILE A 64 3.37 9.60 -8.95
C ILE A 64 2.60 8.32 -8.65
N LEU A 65 2.24 8.06 -7.39
CA LEU A 65 1.51 6.85 -7.03
C LEU A 65 0.14 6.76 -7.71
N ALA A 66 -0.59 7.88 -7.83
CA ALA A 66 -1.88 7.91 -8.52
C ALA A 66 -1.76 7.49 -10.00
N ARG A 67 -0.69 7.92 -10.68
CA ARG A 67 -0.41 7.53 -12.08
C ARG A 67 0.04 6.08 -12.20
N MET A 68 0.80 5.57 -11.22
CA MET A 68 1.22 4.16 -11.18
C MET A 68 0.05 3.21 -10.90
N HIS A 69 -0.98 3.69 -10.18
CA HIS A 69 -2.11 2.88 -9.73
C HIS A 69 -3.45 3.56 -10.08
N PRO A 70 -3.82 3.65 -11.37
CA PRO A 70 -5.02 4.38 -11.80
C PRO A 70 -6.32 3.81 -11.22
N ASP A 71 -6.36 2.53 -10.88
CA ASP A 71 -7.54 1.86 -10.30
C ASP A 71 -7.70 2.07 -8.77
N PHE A 72 -6.82 2.88 -8.16
CA PHE A 72 -6.78 3.11 -6.71
C PHE A 72 -7.15 4.57 -6.43
N PRO A 73 -8.44 4.91 -6.33
CA PRO A 73 -8.92 6.30 -6.32
C PRO A 73 -8.60 7.06 -5.03
N ILE A 74 -8.20 6.38 -3.96
CA ILE A 74 -7.89 7.02 -2.68
C ILE A 74 -6.39 7.22 -2.59
N VAL A 75 -5.94 8.48 -2.54
CA VAL A 75 -4.53 8.86 -2.42
C VAL A 75 -4.32 9.65 -1.14
N ASP A 76 -3.51 9.12 -0.23
CA ASP A 76 -3.28 9.67 1.10
C ASP A 76 -1.80 9.96 1.33
N GLY A 77 -1.51 10.95 2.17
CA GLY A 77 -0.17 11.47 2.42
C GLY A 77 -0.16 12.19 3.75
N ILE A 78 0.56 11.65 4.72
CA ILE A 78 0.60 12.15 6.10
C ILE A 78 2.06 12.26 6.53
N ARG A 79 2.39 13.39 7.16
CA ARG A 79 3.62 13.57 7.92
C ARG A 79 3.32 13.40 9.41
N MET A 80 4.04 12.49 10.05
CA MET A 80 3.96 12.22 11.48
C MET A 80 5.23 12.75 12.15
N LEU A 81 5.06 13.61 13.16
CA LEU A 81 6.15 14.08 13.99
C LEU A 81 6.40 13.08 15.13
N HIS A 82 7.67 12.80 15.39
CA HIS A 82 8.11 11.93 16.47
C HIS A 82 8.41 12.77 17.71
N ALA A 83 8.34 12.13 18.88
CA ALA A 83 8.63 12.80 20.15
C ALA A 83 10.09 13.26 20.29
N ASP A 84 11.01 12.65 19.53
CA ASP A 84 12.44 13.00 19.49
C ASP A 84 12.76 14.19 18.56
N GLY A 85 11.75 14.78 17.92
CA GLY A 85 11.91 15.87 16.95
C GLY A 85 12.13 15.41 15.51
N GLY A 86 12.21 14.10 15.25
CA GLY A 86 12.21 13.54 13.91
C GLY A 86 10.82 13.56 13.24
N SER A 87 10.75 13.12 11.99
CA SER A 87 9.46 12.90 11.31
C SER A 87 9.49 11.77 10.30
N THR A 88 8.36 11.09 10.13
CA THR A 88 8.12 10.10 9.07
C THR A 88 7.01 10.57 8.16
N VAL A 89 7.16 10.31 6.85
CA VAL A 89 6.13 10.56 5.85
C VAL A 89 5.60 9.22 5.33
N PHE A 90 4.29 9.06 5.34
CA PHE A 90 3.61 7.95 4.70
C PHE A 90 2.77 8.47 3.54
N VAL A 91 3.04 7.97 2.33
CA VAL A 91 2.23 8.22 1.15
C VAL A 91 1.71 6.89 0.64
N SER A 92 0.40 6.79 0.41
CA SER A 92 -0.24 5.53 0.05
C SER A 92 -1.40 5.74 -0.91
N VAL A 93 -1.66 4.73 -1.74
CA VAL A 93 -2.86 4.63 -2.57
C VAL A 93 -3.66 3.40 -2.17
N LYS A 94 -4.98 3.53 -2.13
CA LYS A 94 -5.87 2.49 -1.62
C LYS A 94 -7.06 2.31 -2.56
N LYS A 95 -7.52 1.06 -2.69
CA LYS A 95 -8.85 0.80 -3.23
C LYS A 95 -9.89 1.26 -2.21
N PRO A 96 -11.07 1.73 -2.64
CA PRO A 96 -12.17 1.95 -1.73
C PRO A 96 -12.48 0.65 -1.01
N PRO A 97 -12.82 0.70 0.30
CA PRO A 97 -13.22 -0.50 1.00
C PRO A 97 -14.41 -1.11 0.27
N ARG A 98 -14.26 -2.35 -0.21
CA ARG A 98 -15.40 -3.14 -0.66
C ARG A 98 -16.28 -3.36 0.57
N ASN A 99 -17.46 -2.75 0.61
CA ASN A 99 -18.42 -3.00 1.69
C ASN A 99 -19.52 -3.91 1.18
N VAL A 100 -19.17 -5.17 1.00
CA VAL A 100 -20.07 -6.21 0.45
C VAL A 100 -20.86 -6.91 1.56
N PHE A 101 -20.55 -6.63 2.83
CA PHE A 101 -21.28 -7.19 3.96
C PHE A 101 -22.64 -6.52 4.12
N ASP A 102 -23.71 -7.27 3.88
CA ASP A 102 -25.10 -6.82 3.99
C ASP A 102 -25.86 -7.47 5.17
N GLY A 103 -25.17 -8.30 5.96
CA GLY A 103 -25.75 -9.06 7.07
C GLY A 103 -25.11 -10.43 7.24
N ASP A 104 -25.50 -11.16 8.27
CA ASP A 104 -24.93 -12.47 8.55
C ASP A 104 -25.23 -13.46 7.40
N GLY A 105 -24.27 -14.33 7.08
CA GLY A 105 -24.43 -15.26 5.96
C GLY A 105 -23.14 -15.90 5.46
N LEU A 106 -23.24 -16.66 4.36
CA LEU A 106 -22.07 -17.19 3.68
C LEU A 106 -21.47 -16.14 2.73
N TYR A 107 -20.15 -16.01 2.79
CA TYR A 107 -19.40 -15.11 1.94
C TYR A 107 -18.16 -15.80 1.40
N GLU A 108 -17.81 -15.45 0.17
CA GLU A 108 -16.51 -15.77 -0.40
C GLU A 108 -15.51 -14.66 -0.01
N VAL A 109 -14.37 -15.06 0.56
CA VAL A 109 -13.35 -14.16 1.10
C VAL A 109 -12.03 -14.40 0.37
N GLU A 110 -11.38 -13.34 -0.09
CA GLU A 110 -10.04 -13.42 -0.69
C GLU A 110 -8.97 -13.57 0.40
N ALA A 111 -7.88 -14.29 0.08
CA ALA A 111 -6.74 -14.40 0.99
C ALA A 111 -6.14 -13.01 1.22
N ASN A 112 -5.92 -12.64 2.48
CA ASN A 112 -5.28 -11.38 2.83
C ASN A 112 -4.03 -11.64 3.69
N GLY A 113 -2.89 -11.67 3.01
CA GLY A 113 -1.58 -11.85 3.63
C GLY A 113 -1.43 -13.21 4.34
N HIS A 114 -0.67 -13.23 5.43
CA HIS A 114 -0.34 -14.45 6.18
C HIS A 114 -1.44 -14.94 7.13
N TYR A 115 -2.52 -14.17 7.32
CA TYR A 115 -3.45 -14.38 8.43
C TYR A 115 -4.75 -15.10 8.03
N TYR A 116 -5.15 -15.06 6.75
CA TYR A 116 -6.46 -15.55 6.32
C TYR A 116 -6.34 -16.34 5.02
N ALA A 117 -6.79 -17.60 5.05
CA ALA A 117 -6.91 -18.41 3.84
C ALA A 117 -8.08 -17.90 2.99
N ALA A 118 -7.94 -17.92 1.67
CA ALA A 118 -9.09 -17.71 0.78
C ALA A 118 -10.10 -18.83 1.00
N GLY A 119 -11.40 -18.51 1.01
CA GLY A 119 -12.42 -19.54 1.20
C GLY A 119 -13.83 -19.01 1.42
N VAL A 120 -14.72 -19.96 1.69
CA VAL A 120 -16.12 -19.68 2.04
C VAL A 120 -16.27 -19.71 3.55
N TYR A 121 -16.76 -18.59 4.09
CA TYR A 121 -16.97 -18.41 5.52
C TYR A 121 -18.42 -18.05 5.80
N TRP A 122 -18.96 -18.58 6.91
CA TRP A 122 -20.10 -17.95 7.54
C TRP A 122 -19.62 -16.74 8.33
N ILE A 123 -19.96 -15.54 7.86
CA ILE A 123 -19.59 -14.27 8.50
C ILE A 123 -20.77 -13.76 9.33
N GLU A 124 -20.48 -13.36 10.55
CA GLU A 124 -21.41 -12.69 11.45
C GLU A 124 -20.84 -11.37 11.99
N ARG A 125 -21.73 -10.42 12.26
CA ARG A 125 -21.35 -9.17 12.94
C ARG A 125 -21.38 -9.35 14.45
N VAL A 126 -20.23 -9.21 15.09
CA VAL A 126 -20.09 -9.31 16.55
C VAL A 126 -19.64 -7.97 17.13
N GLN A 127 -20.34 -7.50 18.15
CA GLN A 127 -19.92 -6.32 18.91
C GLN A 127 -18.79 -6.68 19.87
N SER A 128 -17.66 -6.00 19.73
CA SER A 128 -16.52 -6.13 20.64
C SER A 128 -16.87 -5.54 22.01
N LYS A 129 -16.61 -6.33 23.06
CA LYS A 129 -16.82 -5.92 24.45
C LYS A 129 -15.82 -4.84 24.92
N TYR A 130 -14.66 -4.74 24.28
CA TYR A 130 -13.57 -3.86 24.71
C TYR A 130 -13.69 -2.45 24.18
N ASN A 131 -14.02 -2.29 22.89
CA ASN A 131 -14.03 -0.99 22.21
C ASN A 131 -15.42 -0.59 21.69
N LYS A 132 -16.47 -1.38 21.98
CA LYS A 132 -17.86 -1.18 21.53
C LYS A 132 -18.04 -1.11 19.99
N GLN A 133 -17.00 -1.44 19.22
CA GLN A 133 -17.04 -1.46 17.77
C GLN A 133 -17.57 -2.80 17.26
N PHE A 134 -18.18 -2.79 16.08
CA PHE A 134 -18.55 -4.02 15.40
C PHE A 134 -17.35 -4.58 14.63
N THR A 135 -17.15 -5.89 14.76
CA THR A 135 -16.16 -6.68 14.03
C THR A 135 -16.86 -7.79 13.28
N LEU A 136 -16.34 -8.20 12.13
CA LEU A 136 -16.85 -9.34 11.39
C LEU A 136 -16.06 -10.58 11.78
N TRP A 137 -16.75 -11.66 12.10
CA TRP A 137 -16.14 -12.95 12.44
C TRP A 137 -16.61 -14.03 11.47
N GLY A 138 -15.67 -14.72 10.84
CA GLY A 138 -15.88 -15.81 9.89
C GLY A 138 -15.67 -17.16 10.55
N SER A 139 -16.56 -18.12 10.28
CA SER A 139 -16.37 -19.54 10.62
C SER A 139 -16.33 -20.38 9.35
N PHE A 140 -15.41 -21.35 9.27
CA PHE A 140 -15.44 -22.32 8.18
C PHE A 140 -16.63 -23.26 8.33
N ILE A 141 -17.21 -23.67 7.19
CA ILE A 141 -18.17 -24.76 7.16
C ILE A 141 -17.42 -26.04 6.80
N TRP A 142 -17.52 -27.03 7.68
CA TRP A 142 -16.99 -28.36 7.45
C TRP A 142 -18.01 -29.37 7.92
N ASP A 143 -18.36 -30.32 7.05
CA ASP A 143 -19.40 -31.34 7.32
C ASP A 143 -20.74 -30.73 7.81
N GLY A 144 -21.17 -29.64 7.16
CA GLY A 144 -22.40 -28.91 7.50
C GLY A 144 -22.36 -28.16 8.84
N LYS A 145 -21.24 -28.18 9.57
CA LYS A 145 -21.09 -27.51 10.86
C LYS A 145 -20.16 -26.30 10.77
N ARG A 146 -20.46 -25.27 11.56
CA ARG A 146 -19.58 -24.11 11.75
C ARG A 146 -18.46 -24.51 12.69
N ILE A 147 -17.24 -24.60 12.18
CA ILE A 147 -16.07 -24.96 12.96
C ILE A 147 -15.40 -23.70 13.50
N ALA A 148 -15.09 -23.73 14.80
CA ALA A 148 -14.21 -22.77 15.46
C ALA A 148 -12.73 -23.21 15.30
N PRO A 149 -11.75 -22.30 15.27
CA PRO A 149 -11.84 -20.89 15.68
C PRO A 149 -12.52 -19.99 14.65
N ARG A 150 -13.17 -18.93 15.16
CA ARG A 150 -13.67 -17.85 14.32
C ARG A 150 -12.47 -16.99 13.93
N GLU A 151 -12.37 -16.58 12.68
CA GLU A 151 -11.37 -15.63 12.19
C GLU A 151 -11.97 -14.24 12.09
N MET A 152 -11.22 -13.19 12.42
CA MET A 152 -11.68 -11.83 12.22
C MET A 152 -11.57 -11.48 10.74
N ILE A 153 -12.69 -11.15 10.08
CA ILE A 153 -12.72 -10.84 8.65
C ILE A 153 -12.66 -9.33 8.45
N ALA A 154 -11.71 -8.87 7.63
CA ALA A 154 -11.69 -7.48 7.19
C ALA A 154 -12.78 -7.29 6.12
N PRO A 155 -13.68 -6.29 6.23
CA PRO A 155 -14.75 -6.10 5.24
C PRO A 155 -14.25 -6.01 3.80
N ALA A 156 -13.08 -5.40 3.60
CA ALA A 156 -12.46 -5.23 2.29
C ALA A 156 -12.08 -6.55 1.58
N THR A 157 -11.92 -7.66 2.31
CA THR A 157 -11.55 -8.97 1.76
C THR A 157 -12.77 -9.79 1.34
N ILE A 158 -13.98 -9.30 1.61
CA ILE A 158 -15.21 -9.96 1.18
C ILE A 158 -15.40 -9.70 -0.32
N LEU A 159 -15.48 -10.79 -1.09
CA LEU A 159 -15.71 -10.74 -2.54
C LEU A 159 -17.20 -10.61 -2.86
N ARG A 160 -18.03 -11.47 -2.24
CA ARG A 160 -19.48 -11.54 -2.45
C ARG A 160 -20.17 -12.36 -1.38
N LYS A 161 -21.47 -12.11 -1.21
CA LYS A 161 -22.38 -12.99 -0.48
C LYS A 161 -22.78 -14.18 -1.36
N LEU A 162 -22.92 -15.35 -0.75
CA LEU A 162 -23.38 -16.57 -1.40
C LEU A 162 -24.82 -16.86 -0.98
N GLU A 163 -25.67 -17.16 -1.95
CA GLU A 163 -27.04 -17.61 -1.72
C GLU A 163 -27.03 -19.05 -1.17
N GLY A 164 -27.86 -19.35 -0.16
CA GLY A 164 -28.10 -20.73 0.32
C GLY A 164 -27.42 -21.14 1.63
N GLY A 165 -27.05 -20.21 2.51
CA GLY A 165 -26.31 -20.51 3.74
C GLY A 165 -27.09 -20.88 5.00
N ALA A 166 -28.42 -20.98 4.94
CA ALA A 166 -29.23 -21.27 6.13
C ALA A 166 -29.92 -22.64 6.02
N THR A 167 -29.23 -23.68 6.48
CA THR A 167 -29.84 -24.91 7.01
C THR A 167 -29.08 -25.31 8.27
#